data_AF-A0A418QDB4-F1
#
_entry.id   AF-A0A418QDB4-F1
#
_cell.length_a   1.000
_cell.length_b   1.000
_cell.length_c   1.000
_cell.angle_alpha   90.00
_cell.angle_beta   90.00
_cell.angle_gamma   90.00
#
_symmetry.space_group_name_H-M   'P 1'
#
loop_
_entity.id
_entity.type
_entity.pdbx_description
1 polymer ?
#
loop_
_entity_poly.entity_id
_entity_poly.type
_entity_poly.pdbx_seq_one_letter_code
_entity_poly.pdbx_strand_id
1 'polypeptide(L)'
;MSNTGNGAGQGTGERPRVLTGDRPTGRLHLGHLAGSLRSRVALQDSHEVFVLVADVQGLTDHFERPEVLRRNIPEVMLDYLGAGLDPARVTFVQQSGVPELTELTVYLLNLVTVSKLRQNPTVKTEIAQKGFGEAVPAGFFIYPAAQVADITAFGAQVVPVGEDQLPMLELTREVVRRFNGLYGPAADGTDVLVEPQALLSASPRLPGLDGHAKMGKSLGNAAYLSDPPDELRRKVMGMFTDPAHLRAADPGQVEGNPVFAYLDAFDPDAARVQALKDHYCAGGLGDVKVKRHLLDVLDAELTPIRERRATYAQDPQAVMDLLRGGTQRGREIAAQTLAQVRAALF
;
A
#
# COMPACT_ATOMS: atom_id res chain seq x y z
N MET A 1 -9.42 43.10 -35.26
CA MET A 1 -9.74 42.90 -33.83
C MET A 1 -10.72 41.75 -33.75
N SER A 2 -10.17 40.54 -33.67
CA SER A 2 -10.92 39.29 -33.80
C SER A 2 -11.26 38.73 -32.42
N ASN A 3 -12.56 38.53 -32.24
CA ASN A 3 -13.23 37.83 -31.17
C ASN A 3 -12.84 36.33 -31.17
N THR A 4 -12.44 35.78 -30.02
CA THR A 4 -12.48 34.32 -29.76
C THR A 4 -12.84 34.09 -28.30
N GLY A 5 -14.12 33.88 -28.08
CA GLY A 5 -14.64 33.34 -26.84
C GLY A 5 -14.47 31.83 -26.75
N ASN A 6 -14.34 31.41 -25.49
CA ASN A 6 -14.96 30.24 -24.86
C ASN A 6 -14.70 28.83 -25.42
N GLY A 7 -14.12 28.01 -24.55
CA GLY A 7 -14.04 26.55 -24.69
C GLY A 7 -13.91 25.88 -23.32
N ALA A 8 -14.71 26.32 -22.34
CA ALA A 8 -14.92 25.55 -21.12
C ALA A 8 -15.75 24.31 -21.49
N GLY A 9 -15.05 23.22 -21.81
CA GLY A 9 -15.65 21.90 -21.97
C GLY A 9 -16.20 21.42 -20.63
N GLN A 10 -17.51 21.51 -20.47
CA GLN A 10 -18.24 20.77 -19.44
C GLN A 10 -18.24 19.29 -19.83
N GLY A 11 -17.21 18.55 -19.40
CA GLY A 11 -17.28 17.11 -19.27
C GLY A 11 -17.93 16.78 -17.93
N THR A 12 -18.86 15.83 -17.89
CA THR A 12 -19.43 15.27 -16.67
C THR A 12 -18.29 14.63 -15.85
N GLY A 13 -17.68 15.41 -14.96
CA GLY A 13 -16.36 15.16 -14.40
C GLY A 13 -16.35 14.09 -13.30
N GLU A 14 -16.35 12.82 -13.69
CA GLU A 14 -16.06 11.72 -12.76
C GLU A 14 -14.57 11.77 -12.34
N ARG A 15 -14.32 11.65 -11.03
CA ARG A 15 -12.96 11.61 -10.49
C ARG A 15 -12.27 10.32 -10.93
N PRO A 16 -10.98 10.34 -11.32
CA PRO A 16 -10.27 9.11 -11.68
C PRO A 16 -10.28 8.12 -10.52
N ARG A 17 -10.44 6.84 -10.83
CA ARG A 17 -10.51 5.78 -9.84
C ARG A 17 -9.13 5.23 -9.51
N VAL A 18 -8.90 5.12 -8.21
CA VAL A 18 -7.71 4.55 -7.61
C VAL A 18 -8.03 3.20 -7.01
N LEU A 19 -7.21 2.19 -7.31
CA LEU A 19 -7.18 0.96 -6.51
C LEU A 19 -5.85 0.85 -5.78
N THR A 20 -5.95 0.59 -4.48
CA THR A 20 -4.81 0.25 -3.61
C THR A 20 -5.29 -0.78 -2.59
N GLY A 21 -4.40 -1.32 -1.77
CA GLY A 21 -4.81 -2.31 -0.77
C GLY A 21 -3.63 -2.92 -0.05
N ASP A 22 -3.93 -3.76 0.93
CA ASP A 22 -2.95 -4.55 1.66
C ASP A 22 -3.53 -5.93 2.00
N ARG A 23 -2.64 -6.93 2.05
CA ARG A 23 -2.98 -8.24 2.60
C ARG A 23 -3.14 -8.12 4.12
N PRO A 24 -4.23 -8.59 4.74
CA PRO A 24 -4.47 -8.44 6.18
C PRO A 24 -3.62 -9.41 7.01
N THR A 25 -2.31 -9.22 7.02
CA THR A 25 -1.34 -10.11 7.69
C THR A 25 -0.92 -9.61 9.08
N GLY A 26 -1.43 -8.46 9.51
CA GLY A 26 -1.16 -7.87 10.84
C GLY A 26 -1.43 -6.37 10.86
N ARG A 27 -1.30 -5.76 12.04
CA ARG A 27 -1.28 -4.31 12.22
C ARG A 27 -0.31 -3.60 11.28
N LEU A 28 -0.68 -2.43 10.79
CA LEU A 28 0.16 -1.58 9.95
C LEU A 28 1.20 -0.83 10.81
N HIS A 29 2.26 -0.36 10.15
CA HIS A 29 3.44 0.21 10.78
C HIS A 29 3.92 1.46 10.06
N LEU A 30 4.87 2.19 10.64
CA LEU A 30 5.39 3.46 10.09
C LEU A 30 5.87 3.33 8.63
N GLY A 31 6.42 2.19 8.23
CA GLY A 31 6.72 1.92 6.82
C GLY A 31 5.51 1.98 5.88
N HIS A 32 4.32 1.53 6.31
CA HIS A 32 3.08 1.69 5.54
C HIS A 32 2.62 3.15 5.53
N LEU A 33 2.77 3.86 6.65
CA LEU A 33 2.39 5.27 6.75
C LEU A 33 3.18 6.15 5.77
N ALA A 34 4.51 6.05 5.84
CA ALA A 34 5.42 6.76 4.95
C ALA A 34 5.31 6.27 3.50
N GLY A 35 5.20 4.95 3.28
CA GLY A 35 5.27 4.37 1.94
C GLY A 35 3.98 4.50 1.12
N SER A 36 2.80 4.45 1.76
CA SER A 36 1.52 4.42 1.04
C SER A 36 0.38 5.19 1.70
N LEU A 37 0.14 5.06 3.01
CA LEU A 37 -1.09 5.58 3.63
C LEU A 37 -1.22 7.11 3.51
N ARG A 38 -0.13 7.88 3.68
CA ARG A 38 -0.15 9.34 3.47
C ARG A 38 -0.61 9.72 2.06
N SER A 39 -0.12 9.01 1.05
CA SER A 39 -0.57 9.21 -0.34
C SER A 39 -2.04 8.85 -0.51
N ARG A 40 -2.52 7.74 0.08
CA ARG A 40 -3.94 7.36 0.02
C ARG A 40 -4.85 8.41 0.66
N VAL A 41 -4.43 8.97 1.80
CA VAL A 41 -5.15 10.06 2.48
C VAL A 41 -5.21 11.32 1.61
N ALA A 42 -4.17 11.65 0.84
CA ALA A 42 -4.21 12.76 -0.11
C ALA A 42 -5.06 12.46 -1.35
N LEU A 43 -5.07 11.21 -1.83
CA LEU A 43 -5.81 10.81 -3.03
C LEU A 43 -7.32 10.85 -2.81
N GLN A 44 -7.82 10.61 -1.59
CA GLN A 44 -9.27 10.65 -1.31
C GLN A 44 -9.90 12.03 -1.58
N ASP A 45 -9.07 13.09 -1.66
CA ASP A 45 -9.48 14.43 -2.04
C ASP A 45 -9.74 14.62 -3.54
N SER A 46 -8.96 13.94 -4.37
CA SER A 46 -8.92 14.16 -5.82
C SER A 46 -9.46 12.98 -6.63
N HIS A 47 -9.59 11.80 -6.03
CA HIS A 47 -9.90 10.53 -6.71
C HIS A 47 -11.09 9.81 -6.08
N GLU A 48 -11.69 8.88 -6.84
CA GLU A 48 -12.55 7.84 -6.28
C GLU A 48 -11.64 6.69 -5.78
N VAL A 49 -11.49 6.55 -4.46
CA VAL A 49 -10.49 5.62 -3.89
C VAL A 49 -11.16 4.32 -3.43
N PHE A 50 -10.65 3.20 -3.95
CA PHE A 50 -10.93 1.86 -3.46
C PHE A 50 -9.71 1.32 -2.70
N VAL A 51 -9.95 0.81 -1.49
CA VAL A 51 -8.93 0.15 -0.66
C VAL A 51 -9.33 -1.30 -0.46
N LEU A 52 -8.60 -2.20 -1.11
CA LEU A 52 -8.81 -3.63 -1.05
C LEU A 52 -8.13 -4.22 0.20
N VAL A 53 -8.94 -4.82 1.08
CA VAL A 53 -8.48 -5.75 2.11
C VAL A 53 -8.30 -7.10 1.43
N ALA A 54 -7.09 -7.35 0.94
CA ALA A 54 -6.75 -8.45 0.02
C ALA A 54 -6.55 -9.79 0.77
N ASP A 55 -7.61 -10.31 1.36
CA ASP A 55 -7.60 -11.55 2.14
C ASP A 55 -7.42 -12.81 1.29
N VAL A 56 -7.99 -12.88 0.08
CA VAL A 56 -7.74 -13.99 -0.85
C VAL A 56 -6.27 -14.01 -1.29
N GLN A 57 -5.69 -12.86 -1.62
CA GLN A 57 -4.26 -12.76 -1.90
C GLN A 57 -3.42 -13.12 -0.66
N GLY A 58 -3.88 -12.74 0.54
CA GLY A 58 -3.28 -13.15 1.81
C GLY A 58 -3.24 -14.67 2.00
N LEU A 59 -4.22 -15.41 1.50
CA LEU A 59 -4.23 -16.88 1.57
C LEU A 59 -3.14 -17.52 0.72
N THR A 60 -2.61 -16.85 -0.31
CA THR A 60 -1.57 -17.44 -1.17
C THR A 60 -0.30 -17.82 -0.40
N ASP A 61 -0.03 -17.17 0.74
CA ASP A 61 1.10 -17.47 1.62
C ASP A 61 0.72 -17.69 3.10
N HIS A 62 -0.58 -17.68 3.44
CA HIS A 62 -1.11 -17.98 4.78
C HIS A 62 -2.25 -19.01 4.76
N PHE A 63 -2.36 -19.82 3.71
CA PHE A 63 -3.44 -20.82 3.55
C PHE A 63 -3.50 -21.85 4.69
N GLU A 64 -2.38 -22.19 5.31
CA GLU A 64 -2.35 -23.10 6.48
C GLU A 64 -2.85 -22.44 7.77
N ARG A 65 -2.95 -21.10 7.78
CA ARG A 65 -3.27 -20.28 8.95
C ARG A 65 -4.28 -19.16 8.63
N PRO A 66 -5.46 -19.51 8.09
CA PRO A 66 -6.46 -18.52 7.66
C PRO A 66 -7.00 -17.65 8.83
N GLU A 67 -6.90 -18.13 10.07
CA GLU A 67 -7.27 -17.38 11.28
C GLU A 67 -6.40 -16.14 11.48
N VAL A 68 -5.15 -16.13 10.98
CA VAL A 68 -4.28 -14.95 11.01
C VAL A 68 -4.90 -13.84 10.18
N LEU A 69 -5.37 -14.13 8.97
CA LEU A 69 -6.01 -13.14 8.10
C LEU A 69 -7.30 -12.64 8.71
N ARG A 70 -8.17 -13.57 9.13
CA ARG A 70 -9.48 -13.24 9.74
C ARG A 70 -9.35 -12.29 10.93
N ARG A 71 -8.39 -12.54 11.83
CA ARG A 71 -8.15 -11.70 13.01
C ARG A 71 -7.64 -10.31 12.65
N ASN A 72 -6.91 -10.19 11.55
CA ASN A 72 -6.23 -8.95 11.17
C ASN A 72 -7.06 -8.05 10.24
N ILE A 73 -8.14 -8.53 9.65
CA ILE A 73 -9.09 -7.70 8.89
C ILE A 73 -9.56 -6.48 9.70
N PRO A 74 -10.12 -6.64 10.93
CA PRO A 74 -10.54 -5.48 11.72
C PRO A 74 -9.36 -4.59 12.14
N GLU A 75 -8.17 -5.17 12.41
CA GLU A 75 -6.98 -4.39 12.75
C GLU A 75 -6.53 -3.48 11.60
N VAL A 76 -6.50 -4.00 10.38
CA VAL A 76 -6.15 -3.22 9.19
C VAL A 76 -7.18 -2.13 8.92
N MET A 77 -8.48 -2.43 9.10
CA MET A 77 -9.54 -1.43 8.99
C MET A 77 -9.36 -0.30 10.03
N LEU A 78 -9.08 -0.64 11.29
CA LEU A 78 -8.80 0.33 12.34
C LEU A 78 -7.57 1.18 12.02
N ASP A 79 -6.53 0.59 11.46
CA ASP A 79 -5.32 1.31 11.08
C ASP A 79 -5.55 2.24 9.87
N TYR A 80 -6.39 1.85 8.90
CA TYR A 80 -6.82 2.72 7.80
C TYR A 80 -7.60 3.94 8.30
N LEU A 81 -8.62 3.70 9.13
CA LEU A 81 -9.44 4.76 9.72
C LEU A 81 -8.61 5.67 10.64
N GLY A 82 -7.72 5.06 11.44
CA GLY A 82 -6.76 5.77 12.27
C GLY A 82 -5.83 6.66 11.45
N ALA A 83 -5.30 6.16 10.33
CA ALA A 83 -4.43 6.93 9.44
C ALA A 83 -5.14 8.15 8.79
N GLY A 84 -6.48 8.20 8.80
CA GLY A 84 -7.26 9.32 8.29
C GLY A 84 -7.93 9.05 6.94
N LEU A 85 -8.09 7.78 6.55
CA LEU A 85 -8.97 7.41 5.44
C LEU A 85 -10.42 7.57 5.89
N ASP A 86 -11.13 8.48 5.25
CA ASP A 86 -12.51 8.84 5.57
C ASP A 86 -13.48 7.83 4.92
N PRO A 87 -14.28 7.08 5.69
CA PRO A 87 -15.23 6.11 5.15
C PRO A 87 -16.33 6.73 4.29
N ALA A 88 -16.56 8.06 4.36
CA ALA A 88 -17.47 8.74 3.45
C ALA A 88 -16.88 8.98 2.05
N ARG A 89 -15.56 8.83 1.91
CA ARG A 89 -14.79 9.21 0.71
C ARG A 89 -14.05 8.03 0.08
N VAL A 90 -13.74 7.03 0.89
CA VAL A 90 -13.00 5.82 0.52
C VAL A 90 -13.94 4.61 0.58
N THR A 91 -13.88 3.76 -0.44
CA THR A 91 -14.61 2.50 -0.45
C THR A 91 -13.67 1.36 -0.03
N PHE A 92 -13.86 0.85 1.18
CA PHE A 92 -13.14 -0.33 1.66
C PHE A 92 -13.80 -1.61 1.16
N VAL A 93 -13.04 -2.50 0.55
CA VAL A 93 -13.57 -3.73 -0.05
C VAL A 93 -12.83 -4.94 0.49
N GLN A 94 -13.55 -5.92 1.03
CA GLN A 94 -12.98 -7.21 1.36
C GLN A 94 -12.92 -8.07 0.09
N GLN A 95 -11.72 -8.49 -0.31
CA GLN A 95 -11.51 -9.20 -1.58
C GLN A 95 -12.35 -10.48 -1.69
N SER A 96 -12.44 -11.27 -0.61
CA SER A 96 -13.25 -12.49 -0.59
C SER A 96 -14.76 -12.26 -0.76
N GLY A 97 -15.23 -11.03 -0.55
CA GLY A 97 -16.64 -10.67 -0.72
C GLY A 97 -17.04 -10.33 -2.16
N VAL A 98 -16.08 -10.34 -3.09
CA VAL A 98 -16.28 -10.04 -4.51
C VAL A 98 -15.90 -11.26 -5.36
N PRO A 99 -16.79 -12.26 -5.50
CA PRO A 99 -16.48 -13.51 -6.23
C PRO A 99 -16.14 -13.28 -7.72
N GLU A 100 -16.60 -12.17 -8.30
CA GLU A 100 -16.31 -11.74 -9.67
C GLU A 100 -14.80 -11.63 -9.93
N LEU A 101 -14.00 -11.30 -8.90
CA LEU A 101 -12.53 -11.26 -8.98
C LEU A 101 -11.93 -12.65 -9.26
N THR A 102 -12.52 -13.70 -8.69
CA THR A 102 -12.05 -15.08 -8.89
C THR A 102 -12.32 -15.54 -10.31
N GLU A 103 -13.51 -15.25 -10.83
CA GLU A 103 -13.88 -15.58 -12.19
C GLU A 103 -13.01 -14.83 -13.22
N LEU A 104 -12.84 -13.52 -13.03
CA LEU A 104 -11.99 -12.72 -13.91
C LEU A 104 -10.55 -13.22 -13.89
N THR A 105 -10.03 -13.61 -12.72
CA THR A 105 -8.69 -14.23 -12.60
C THR A 105 -8.56 -15.44 -13.53
N VAL A 106 -9.56 -16.34 -13.55
CA VAL A 106 -9.52 -17.55 -14.40
C VAL A 106 -9.46 -17.20 -15.89
N TYR A 107 -10.18 -16.17 -16.32
CA TYR A 107 -10.11 -15.71 -17.72
C TYR A 107 -8.73 -15.13 -18.04
N LEU A 108 -8.22 -14.24 -17.20
CA LEU A 108 -6.96 -13.55 -17.42
C LEU A 108 -5.73 -14.45 -17.32
N LEU A 109 -5.82 -15.59 -16.63
CA LEU A 109 -4.75 -16.61 -16.61
C LEU A 109 -4.40 -17.13 -18.02
N ASN A 110 -5.33 -17.11 -18.97
CA ASN A 110 -5.07 -17.52 -20.35
C ASN A 110 -4.29 -16.46 -21.16
N LEU A 111 -4.16 -15.25 -20.62
CA LEU A 111 -3.46 -14.12 -21.24
C LEU A 111 -2.03 -13.94 -20.74
N VAL A 112 -1.62 -14.71 -19.73
CA VAL A 112 -0.27 -14.68 -19.15
C VAL A 112 0.36 -16.07 -19.22
N THR A 113 1.62 -16.14 -19.65
CA THR A 113 2.35 -17.41 -19.68
C THR A 113 3.04 -17.70 -18.35
N VAL A 114 3.25 -18.99 -18.04
CA VAL A 114 4.08 -19.43 -16.91
C VAL A 114 5.48 -18.83 -16.98
N SER A 115 6.06 -18.71 -18.18
CA SER A 115 7.39 -18.11 -18.39
C SER A 115 7.42 -16.66 -17.89
N LYS A 116 6.41 -15.86 -18.26
CA LYS A 116 6.28 -14.46 -17.84
C LYS A 116 6.14 -14.34 -16.32
N LEU A 117 5.28 -15.15 -15.69
CA LEU A 117 5.12 -15.16 -14.24
C LEU A 117 6.43 -15.52 -13.52
N ARG A 118 7.18 -16.51 -14.03
CA ARG A 118 8.47 -16.93 -13.48
C ARG A 118 9.56 -15.86 -13.60
N GLN A 119 9.46 -14.99 -14.61
CA GLN A 119 10.40 -13.90 -14.83
C GLN A 119 10.08 -12.63 -14.03
N ASN A 120 8.92 -12.58 -13.35
CA ASN A 120 8.56 -11.44 -12.52
C ASN A 120 9.57 -11.30 -11.35
N PRO A 121 10.34 -10.19 -11.28
CA PRO A 121 11.43 -10.05 -10.31
C PRO A 121 10.92 -9.94 -8.86
N THR A 122 9.74 -9.36 -8.66
CA THR A 122 9.08 -9.22 -7.36
C THR A 122 8.71 -10.59 -6.82
N VAL A 123 7.99 -11.38 -7.62
CA VAL A 123 7.61 -12.76 -7.27
C VAL A 123 8.83 -13.63 -7.00
N LYS A 124 9.87 -13.54 -7.86
CA LYS A 124 11.12 -14.30 -7.68
C LYS A 124 11.80 -13.95 -6.35
N THR A 125 11.84 -12.67 -5.99
CA THR A 125 12.40 -12.20 -4.73
C THR A 125 11.60 -12.71 -3.54
N GLU A 126 10.27 -12.66 -3.61
CA GLU A 126 9.40 -13.16 -2.53
C GLU A 126 9.47 -14.69 -2.37
N ILE A 127 9.54 -15.45 -3.47
CA ILE A 127 9.77 -16.91 -3.45
C ILE A 127 11.06 -17.24 -2.70
N ALA A 128 12.15 -16.52 -3.01
CA ALA A 128 13.44 -16.72 -2.36
C ALA A 128 13.38 -16.38 -0.87
N GLN A 129 12.76 -15.25 -0.50
CA GLN A 129 12.59 -14.83 0.89
C GLN A 129 11.76 -15.80 1.73
N LYS A 130 10.77 -16.46 1.11
CA LYS A 130 9.92 -17.46 1.77
C LYS A 130 10.53 -18.85 1.82
N GLY A 131 11.64 -19.07 1.12
CA GLY A 131 12.31 -20.37 1.08
C GLY A 131 11.47 -21.47 0.43
N PHE A 132 10.55 -21.13 -0.48
CA PHE A 132 9.71 -22.13 -1.16
C PHE A 132 10.51 -23.07 -2.07
N GLY A 133 11.68 -22.64 -2.55
CA GLY A 133 12.45 -23.38 -3.54
C GLY A 133 11.61 -23.64 -4.79
N GLU A 134 11.50 -24.90 -5.21
CA GLU A 134 10.63 -25.30 -6.32
C GLU A 134 9.18 -25.61 -5.90
N ALA A 135 8.93 -25.81 -4.60
CA ALA A 135 7.62 -26.14 -4.05
C ALA A 135 6.77 -24.86 -3.81
N VAL A 136 6.71 -24.00 -4.82
CA VAL A 136 5.96 -22.75 -4.77
C VAL A 136 4.46 -23.07 -4.86
N PRO A 137 3.62 -22.61 -3.91
CA PRO A 137 2.17 -22.77 -4.02
C PRO A 137 1.66 -22.15 -5.33
N ALA A 138 0.82 -22.88 -6.08
CA ALA A 138 0.32 -22.40 -7.36
C ALA A 138 -0.38 -21.04 -7.24
N GLY A 139 -1.23 -20.86 -6.22
CA GLY A 139 -1.89 -19.59 -5.91
C GLY A 139 -0.90 -18.44 -5.66
N PHE A 140 0.24 -18.72 -5.01
CA PHE A 140 1.32 -17.74 -4.85
C PHE A 140 1.99 -17.44 -6.19
N PHE A 141 2.28 -18.45 -6.99
CA PHE A 141 2.91 -18.24 -8.29
C PHE A 141 2.05 -17.40 -9.24
N ILE A 142 0.72 -17.54 -9.17
CA ILE A 142 -0.23 -16.82 -10.03
C ILE A 142 -0.84 -15.57 -9.40
N TYR A 143 -0.49 -15.21 -8.16
CA TYR A 143 -1.03 -13.99 -7.53
C TYR A 143 -0.89 -12.74 -8.41
N PRO A 144 0.17 -12.60 -9.25
CA PRO A 144 0.24 -11.49 -10.18
C PRO A 144 -0.97 -11.36 -11.10
N ALA A 145 -1.45 -12.46 -11.66
CA ALA A 145 -2.63 -12.48 -12.53
C ALA A 145 -3.90 -12.18 -11.74
N ALA A 146 -4.00 -12.63 -10.50
CA ALA A 146 -5.11 -12.27 -9.61
C ALA A 146 -5.13 -10.76 -9.30
N GLN A 147 -3.96 -10.13 -9.13
CA GLN A 147 -3.87 -8.67 -8.96
C GLN A 147 -4.25 -7.91 -10.24
N VAL A 148 -3.98 -8.45 -11.44
CA VAL A 148 -4.53 -7.88 -12.68
C VAL A 148 -6.06 -7.89 -12.64
N ALA A 149 -6.66 -9.01 -12.19
CA ALA A 149 -8.10 -9.11 -12.05
C ALA A 149 -8.65 -8.10 -11.03
N ASP A 150 -7.98 -7.92 -9.89
CA ASP A 150 -8.35 -6.88 -8.91
C ASP A 150 -8.36 -5.49 -9.58
N ILE A 151 -7.25 -5.07 -10.20
CA ILE A 151 -7.11 -3.74 -10.82
C ILE A 151 -8.15 -3.51 -11.92
N THR A 152 -8.35 -4.50 -12.78
CA THR A 152 -9.21 -4.37 -13.96
C THR A 152 -10.69 -4.49 -13.62
N ALA A 153 -11.10 -5.35 -12.68
CA ALA A 153 -12.49 -5.45 -12.22
C ALA A 153 -13.00 -4.17 -11.57
N PHE A 154 -12.12 -3.43 -10.88
CA PHE A 154 -12.47 -2.12 -10.36
C PHE A 154 -12.37 -1.01 -11.41
N GLY A 155 -11.90 -1.27 -12.64
CA GLY A 155 -11.71 -0.24 -13.66
C GLY A 155 -10.78 0.87 -13.20
N ALA A 156 -9.72 0.54 -12.45
CA ALA A 156 -8.83 1.53 -11.88
C ALA A 156 -7.96 2.21 -12.95
N GLN A 157 -8.03 3.54 -13.04
CA GLN A 157 -7.16 4.33 -13.93
C GLN A 157 -5.80 4.60 -13.27
N VAL A 158 -5.72 4.59 -11.94
CA VAL A 158 -4.50 4.93 -11.19
C VAL A 158 -4.23 3.89 -10.12
N VAL A 159 -2.99 3.40 -10.04
CA VAL A 159 -2.56 2.45 -9.00
C VAL A 159 -1.30 3.00 -8.30
N PRO A 160 -1.41 3.39 -7.02
CA PRO A 160 -0.27 3.77 -6.21
C PRO A 160 0.66 2.58 -5.98
N VAL A 161 1.91 2.71 -6.43
CA VAL A 161 2.89 1.62 -6.39
C VAL A 161 4.26 2.11 -5.93
N GLY A 162 4.98 1.26 -5.21
CA GLY A 162 6.43 1.39 -5.04
C GLY A 162 7.18 0.90 -6.28
N GLU A 163 8.46 1.23 -6.39
CA GLU A 163 9.31 0.78 -7.50
C GLU A 163 9.33 -0.76 -7.65
N ASP A 164 9.25 -1.48 -6.54
CA ASP A 164 9.21 -2.95 -6.52
C ASP A 164 7.89 -3.54 -7.04
N GLN A 165 6.86 -2.73 -7.22
CA GLN A 165 5.57 -3.15 -7.76
C GLN A 165 5.37 -2.68 -9.22
N LEU A 166 6.32 -1.95 -9.81
CA LEU A 166 6.28 -1.61 -11.23
C LEU A 166 6.18 -2.83 -12.17
N PRO A 167 6.90 -3.94 -11.93
CA PRO A 167 6.76 -5.14 -12.76
C PRO A 167 5.36 -5.74 -12.72
N MET A 168 4.68 -5.62 -11.58
CA MET A 168 3.30 -6.04 -11.40
C MET A 168 2.33 -5.19 -12.22
N LEU A 169 2.52 -3.88 -12.20
CA LEU A 169 1.69 -2.96 -12.97
C LEU A 169 1.93 -3.09 -14.48
N GLU A 170 3.17 -3.33 -14.90
CA GLU A 170 3.48 -3.56 -16.31
C GLU A 170 2.83 -4.85 -16.83
N LEU A 171 2.84 -5.93 -16.03
CA LEU A 171 2.08 -7.14 -16.35
C LEU A 171 0.58 -6.83 -16.51
N THR A 172 0.04 -5.96 -15.66
CA THR A 172 -1.37 -5.53 -15.73
C THR A 172 -1.66 -4.86 -17.08
N ARG A 173 -0.83 -3.90 -17.51
CA ARG A 173 -0.99 -3.22 -18.80
C ARG A 173 -0.88 -4.17 -19.98
N GLU A 174 0.09 -5.09 -19.95
CA GLU A 174 0.28 -6.08 -21.01
C GLU A 174 -0.96 -6.98 -21.16
N VAL A 175 -1.55 -7.42 -20.05
CA VAL A 175 -2.77 -8.22 -20.06
C VAL A 175 -3.96 -7.42 -20.56
N VAL A 176 -4.12 -6.17 -20.12
CA VAL A 176 -5.20 -5.27 -20.60
C VAL A 176 -5.12 -5.08 -22.11
N ARG A 177 -3.95 -4.69 -22.64
CA ARG A 177 -3.75 -4.52 -24.09
C ARG A 177 -4.02 -5.81 -24.86
N ARG A 178 -3.58 -6.95 -24.32
CA ARG A 178 -3.81 -8.26 -24.93
C ARG A 178 -5.28 -8.64 -24.93
N PHE A 179 -6.01 -8.39 -23.84
CA PHE A 179 -7.45 -8.64 -23.77
C PHE A 179 -8.20 -7.79 -24.81
N ASN A 180 -8.02 -6.47 -24.77
CA ASN A 180 -8.72 -5.55 -25.68
C ASN A 180 -8.36 -5.81 -27.15
N GLY A 181 -7.10 -6.17 -27.43
CA GLY A 181 -6.65 -6.52 -28.78
C GLY A 181 -7.18 -7.86 -29.32
N LEU A 182 -7.44 -8.84 -28.45
CA LEU A 182 -7.96 -10.15 -28.85
C LEU A 182 -9.48 -10.18 -28.98
N TYR A 183 -10.19 -9.51 -28.07
CA TYR A 183 -11.65 -9.62 -27.95
C TYR A 183 -12.40 -8.39 -28.47
N GLY A 184 -11.68 -7.31 -28.80
CA GLY A 184 -12.26 -6.09 -29.34
C GLY A 184 -12.91 -5.20 -28.27
N PRO A 185 -13.48 -4.07 -28.69
CA PRO A 185 -14.11 -3.11 -27.78
C PRO A 185 -15.46 -3.62 -27.24
N ALA A 186 -15.91 -3.00 -26.16
CA ALA A 186 -17.27 -3.12 -25.65
C ALA A 186 -18.31 -2.63 -26.67
N ALA A 187 -19.59 -2.90 -26.39
CA ALA A 187 -20.71 -2.57 -27.28
C ALA A 187 -20.83 -1.08 -27.65
N ASP A 188 -20.30 -0.18 -26.81
CA ASP A 188 -20.25 1.27 -27.04
C ASP A 188 -19.00 1.73 -27.81
N GLY A 189 -18.14 0.81 -28.24
CA GLY A 189 -16.91 1.09 -28.96
C GLY A 189 -15.72 1.45 -28.08
N THR A 190 -15.85 1.40 -26.74
CA THR A 190 -14.77 1.66 -25.79
C THR A 190 -14.00 0.39 -25.43
N ASP A 191 -12.79 0.53 -24.88
CA ASP A 191 -12.02 -0.59 -24.36
C ASP A 191 -12.73 -1.25 -23.16
N VAL A 192 -12.81 -2.59 -23.16
CA VAL A 192 -13.47 -3.36 -22.08
C VAL A 192 -12.69 -3.24 -20.78
N LEU A 193 -11.36 -3.37 -20.84
CA LEU A 193 -10.48 -3.22 -19.68
C LEU A 193 -9.72 -1.90 -19.75
N VAL A 194 -9.68 -1.19 -18.63
CA VAL A 194 -8.97 0.09 -18.49
C VAL A 194 -7.48 -0.16 -18.24
N GLU A 195 -6.61 0.50 -19.01
CA GLU A 195 -5.17 0.44 -18.78
C GLU A 195 -4.76 1.37 -17.61
N PRO A 196 -4.18 0.84 -16.52
CA PRO A 196 -3.88 1.65 -15.34
C PRO A 196 -2.56 2.42 -15.47
N GLN A 197 -2.51 3.62 -14.89
CA GLN A 197 -1.31 4.43 -14.73
C GLN A 197 -0.68 4.21 -13.35
N ALA A 198 0.65 4.29 -13.31
CA ALA A 198 1.41 4.18 -12.08
C ALA A 198 1.37 5.52 -11.36
N LEU A 199 1.06 5.52 -10.06
CA LEU A 199 1.41 6.64 -9.21
C LEU A 199 2.56 6.21 -8.30
N LEU A 200 3.77 6.67 -8.63
CA LEU A 200 4.98 6.35 -7.87
C LEU A 200 4.97 7.07 -6.52
N SER A 201 5.28 6.33 -5.46
CA SER A 201 5.50 6.93 -4.14
C SER A 201 6.73 7.85 -4.18
N ALA A 202 6.56 9.08 -3.68
CA ALA A 202 7.65 10.05 -3.55
C ALA A 202 8.58 9.77 -2.37
N SER A 203 8.19 8.84 -1.47
CA SER A 203 8.94 8.56 -0.24
C SER A 203 9.80 7.30 -0.40
N PRO A 204 11.11 7.37 -0.06
CA PRO A 204 11.96 6.20 -0.05
C PRO A 204 11.46 5.17 0.97
N ARG A 205 11.80 3.90 0.73
CA ARG A 205 11.42 2.80 1.62
C ARG A 205 12.03 3.03 3.01
N LEU A 206 11.17 3.04 4.02
CA LEU A 206 11.60 3.25 5.41
C LEU A 206 12.37 2.02 5.93
N PRO A 207 13.59 2.19 6.48
CA PRO A 207 14.37 1.08 7.04
C PRO A 207 13.74 0.54 8.32
N GLY A 208 14.15 -0.67 8.70
CA GLY A 208 13.83 -1.27 9.99
C GLY A 208 14.48 -0.51 11.15
N LEU A 209 13.94 -0.66 12.36
CA LEU A 209 14.50 -0.05 13.57
C LEU A 209 15.94 -0.50 13.86
N ASP A 210 16.33 -1.65 13.32
CA ASP A 210 17.63 -2.31 13.44
C ASP A 210 18.63 -1.96 12.32
N GLY A 211 18.26 -1.05 11.40
CA GLY A 211 19.10 -0.66 10.26
C GLY A 211 18.99 -1.57 9.04
N HIS A 212 18.16 -2.63 9.08
CA HIS A 212 17.87 -3.41 7.88
C HIS A 212 17.13 -2.57 6.84
N ALA A 213 17.37 -2.83 5.55
CA ALA A 213 16.80 -2.08 4.43
C ALA A 213 15.25 -2.10 4.35
N LYS A 214 14.58 -2.96 5.10
CA LYS A 214 13.12 -3.07 5.13
C LYS A 214 12.61 -3.29 6.56
N MET A 215 11.62 -2.49 6.94
CA MET A 215 10.78 -2.75 8.11
C MET A 215 9.84 -3.94 7.83
N GLY A 216 9.79 -4.90 8.75
CA GLY A 216 8.92 -6.06 8.62
C GLY A 216 8.49 -6.65 9.97
N LYS A 217 7.23 -7.09 10.04
CA LYS A 217 6.65 -7.71 11.25
C LYS A 217 7.41 -8.97 11.66
N SER A 218 7.76 -9.81 10.68
CA SER A 218 8.51 -11.06 10.88
C SER A 218 9.96 -10.84 11.31
N LEU A 219 10.52 -9.65 11.09
CA LEU A 219 11.87 -9.29 11.49
C LEU A 219 11.90 -8.72 12.93
N GLY A 220 10.75 -8.46 13.54
CA GLY A 220 10.68 -7.85 14.87
C GLY A 220 11.18 -6.41 14.93
N ASN A 221 11.39 -5.76 13.78
CA ASN A 221 12.04 -4.45 13.66
C ASN A 221 11.05 -3.33 13.26
N ALA A 222 9.77 -3.47 13.61
CA ALA A 222 8.70 -2.56 13.21
C ALA A 222 8.13 -1.74 14.39
N ALA A 223 7.84 -0.47 14.11
CA ALA A 223 7.04 0.41 14.96
C ALA A 223 5.62 0.54 14.37
N TYR A 224 4.61 0.06 15.09
CA TYR A 224 3.22 0.01 14.65
C TYR A 224 2.51 1.34 14.85
N LEU A 225 1.51 1.63 14.02
CA LEU A 225 0.70 2.85 14.15
C LEU A 225 -0.05 2.92 15.47
N SER A 226 -0.36 1.75 16.03
CA SER A 226 -1.09 1.55 17.28
C SER A 226 -0.18 1.30 18.48
N ASP A 227 1.15 1.38 18.35
CA ASP A 227 2.05 1.25 19.51
C ASP A 227 1.73 2.36 20.52
N PRO A 228 1.52 2.06 21.82
CA PRO A 228 1.35 3.09 22.84
C PRO A 228 2.64 3.94 23.01
N PRO A 229 2.55 5.15 23.58
CA PRO A 229 3.69 6.05 23.74
C PRO A 229 4.93 5.38 24.37
N ASP A 230 4.73 4.59 25.42
CA ASP A 230 5.82 3.88 26.10
C ASP A 230 6.50 2.81 25.24
N GLU A 231 5.73 2.13 24.38
CA GLU A 231 6.27 1.14 23.45
C GLU A 231 7.04 1.80 22.31
N LEU A 232 6.48 2.87 21.74
CA LEU A 232 7.18 3.68 20.74
C LEU A 232 8.49 4.23 21.31
N ARG A 233 8.46 4.81 22.51
CA ARG A 233 9.67 5.31 23.20
C ARG A 233 10.72 4.23 23.33
N ARG A 234 10.35 3.03 23.79
CA ARG A 234 11.29 1.91 23.92
C ARG A 234 11.91 1.52 22.58
N LYS A 235 11.09 1.43 21.53
CA LYS A 235 11.52 1.10 20.17
C LYS A 235 12.48 2.14 19.59
N VAL A 236 12.13 3.43 19.66
CA VAL A 236 12.95 4.55 19.16
C VAL A 236 14.27 4.64 19.91
N MET A 237 14.24 4.54 21.24
CA MET A 237 15.48 4.60 22.03
C MET A 237 16.41 3.41 21.75
N GLY A 238 15.84 2.25 21.43
CA GLY A 238 16.55 1.04 21.02
C GLY A 238 16.96 0.97 19.54
N MET A 239 16.66 1.99 18.72
CA MET A 239 17.02 1.97 17.30
C MET A 239 18.53 1.87 17.08
N PHE A 240 18.93 1.16 16.04
CA PHE A 240 20.29 1.21 15.51
C PHE A 240 20.63 2.64 15.06
N THR A 241 21.91 3.01 15.16
CA THR A 241 22.42 4.33 14.75
C THR A 241 23.70 4.14 13.93
N ASP A 242 24.86 4.31 14.54
CA ASP A 242 26.17 4.16 13.94
C ASP A 242 27.07 3.41 14.95
N PRO A 243 27.61 2.23 14.60
CA PRO A 243 28.46 1.47 15.51
C PRO A 243 29.79 2.18 15.84
N ALA A 244 30.23 3.14 15.02
CA ALA A 244 31.44 3.91 15.24
C ALA A 244 31.21 5.13 16.15
N HIS A 245 29.97 5.57 16.34
CA HIS A 245 29.63 6.73 17.17
C HIS A 245 29.48 6.32 18.64
N LEU A 246 30.58 6.34 19.38
CA LEU A 246 30.64 5.82 20.75
C LEU A 246 30.29 6.86 21.82
N ARG A 247 30.60 8.13 21.58
CA ARG A 247 30.37 9.24 22.52
C ARG A 247 29.78 10.42 21.77
N ALA A 248 29.00 11.24 22.48
CA ALA A 248 28.36 12.43 21.90
C ALA A 248 29.33 13.43 21.27
N ALA A 249 30.59 13.45 21.68
CA ALA A 249 31.61 14.35 21.12
C ALA A 249 32.22 13.82 19.81
N ASP A 250 32.09 12.53 19.52
CA ASP A 250 32.67 11.91 18.34
C ASP A 250 31.83 12.29 17.11
N PRO A 251 32.43 12.43 15.91
CA PRO A 251 31.66 12.57 14.68
C PRO A 251 30.96 11.25 14.33
N GLY A 252 29.70 11.32 13.90
CA GLY A 252 28.91 10.15 13.49
C GLY A 252 28.53 10.15 12.01
N GLN A 253 28.12 8.99 11.51
CA GLN A 253 27.66 8.81 10.13
C GLN A 253 26.13 8.87 10.00
N VAL A 254 25.63 9.69 9.06
CA VAL A 254 24.20 9.80 8.72
C VAL A 254 23.77 8.70 7.75
N GLU A 255 24.61 8.37 6.79
CA GLU A 255 24.33 7.32 5.81
C GLU A 255 24.20 5.96 6.50
N GLY A 256 23.11 5.23 6.23
CA GLY A 256 22.80 3.96 6.90
C GLY A 256 22.21 4.10 8.30
N ASN A 257 22.10 5.30 8.86
CA ASN A 257 21.52 5.53 10.18
C ASN A 257 19.98 5.68 10.09
N PRO A 258 19.20 4.71 10.59
CA PRO A 258 17.74 4.71 10.43
C PRO A 258 17.09 5.86 11.20
N VAL A 259 17.72 6.42 12.24
CA VAL A 259 17.16 7.58 12.97
C VAL A 259 17.01 8.78 12.04
N PHE A 260 18.03 9.08 11.23
CA PHE A 260 17.96 10.18 10.27
C PHE A 260 17.03 9.88 9.09
N ALA A 261 16.97 8.63 8.63
CA ALA A 261 15.99 8.23 7.62
C ALA A 261 14.54 8.45 8.08
N TYR A 262 14.26 8.27 9.38
CA TYR A 262 12.93 8.54 9.93
C TYR A 262 12.71 10.03 10.11
N LEU A 263 13.72 10.80 10.54
CA LEU A 263 13.61 12.25 10.60
C LEU A 263 13.31 12.84 9.21
N ASP A 264 14.00 12.39 8.16
CA ASP A 264 13.73 12.80 6.78
C ASP A 264 12.29 12.48 6.34
N ALA A 265 11.73 11.37 6.81
CA ALA A 265 10.39 10.93 6.43
C ALA A 265 9.28 11.62 7.24
N PHE A 266 9.51 11.97 8.50
CA PHE A 266 8.45 12.38 9.43
C PHE A 266 8.61 13.79 9.99
N ASP A 267 9.82 14.36 10.04
CA ASP A 267 10.01 15.72 10.53
C ASP A 267 9.61 16.72 9.43
N PRO A 268 8.63 17.61 9.68
CA PRO A 268 8.20 18.61 8.69
C PRO A 268 9.25 19.69 8.43
N ASP A 269 10.25 19.87 9.30
CA ASP A 269 11.28 20.91 9.19
C ASP A 269 12.58 20.34 8.62
N ALA A 270 12.67 20.30 7.29
CA ALA A 270 13.84 19.79 6.57
C ALA A 270 15.13 20.55 6.91
N ALA A 271 15.05 21.85 7.23
CA ALA A 271 16.21 22.65 7.60
C ALA A 271 16.75 22.24 8.98
N ARG A 272 15.87 21.97 9.95
CA ARG A 272 16.27 21.40 11.24
C ARG A 272 16.88 20.01 11.08
N VAL A 273 16.30 19.15 10.24
CA VAL A 273 16.87 17.82 9.98
C VAL A 273 18.28 17.95 9.40
N GLN A 274 18.48 18.86 8.44
CA GLN A 274 19.82 19.11 7.90
C GLN A 274 20.80 19.63 8.96
N ALA A 275 20.37 20.57 9.81
CA ALA A 275 21.21 21.06 10.91
C ALA A 275 21.58 19.96 11.91
N LEU A 276 20.66 19.02 12.20
CA LEU A 276 20.94 17.85 13.04
C LEU A 276 21.96 16.92 12.37
N LYS A 277 21.84 16.69 11.06
CA LYS A 277 22.80 15.90 10.28
C LYS A 277 24.19 16.53 10.32
N ASP A 278 24.30 17.82 10.06
CA ASP A 278 25.57 18.55 10.05
C ASP A 278 26.25 18.52 11.42
N HIS A 279 25.48 18.73 12.50
CA HIS A 279 25.99 18.65 13.87
C HIS A 279 26.40 17.22 14.26
N TYR A 280 25.66 16.20 13.81
CA TYR A 280 26.02 14.80 14.05
C TYR A 280 27.34 14.43 13.35
N CYS A 281 27.52 14.85 12.10
CA CYS A 281 28.75 14.63 11.34
C CYS A 281 29.95 15.40 11.91
N ALA A 282 29.74 16.59 12.47
CA ALA A 282 30.80 17.38 13.10
C ALA A 282 31.23 16.84 14.48
N GLY A 283 30.35 16.10 15.15
CA GLY A 283 30.48 15.71 16.55
C GLY A 283 29.94 16.77 17.52
N GLY A 284 29.58 16.35 18.73
CA GLY A 284 28.91 17.17 19.75
C GLY A 284 27.42 16.86 19.94
N LEU A 285 26.85 15.98 19.11
CA LEU A 285 25.46 15.56 19.14
C LEU A 285 25.30 14.06 19.39
N GLY A 286 25.00 13.67 20.63
CA GLY A 286 24.78 12.26 20.99
C GLY A 286 23.45 11.68 20.50
N ASP A 287 23.44 10.38 20.21
CA ASP A 287 22.27 9.60 19.73
C ASP A 287 21.02 9.82 20.57
N VAL A 288 21.16 9.89 21.90
CA VAL A 288 20.04 10.07 22.82
C VAL A 288 19.27 11.36 22.51
N LYS A 289 19.96 12.43 22.13
CA LYS A 289 19.32 13.71 21.80
C LYS A 289 18.59 13.62 20.47
N VAL A 290 19.21 13.01 19.46
CA VAL A 290 18.59 12.80 18.14
C VAL A 290 17.36 11.89 18.24
N LYS A 291 17.47 10.78 18.99
CA LYS A 291 16.37 9.84 19.24
C LYS A 291 15.21 10.45 20.02
N ARG A 292 15.49 11.34 20.98
CA ARG A 292 14.44 12.09 21.69
C ARG A 292 13.69 13.02 20.74
N HIS A 293 14.41 13.75 19.90
CA HIS A 293 13.79 14.58 18.86
C HIS A 293 12.93 13.75 17.90
N LEU A 294 13.45 12.60 17.43
CA LEU A 294 12.67 11.68 16.61
C LEU A 294 11.43 11.17 17.33
N LEU A 295 11.52 10.84 18.62
CA LEU A 295 10.37 10.42 19.42
C LEU A 295 9.30 11.50 19.46
N ASP A 296 9.67 12.76 19.70
CA ASP A 296 8.73 13.88 19.74
C ASP A 296 8.02 14.06 18.39
N VAL A 297 8.76 13.96 17.28
CA VAL A 297 8.22 14.00 15.91
C VAL A 297 7.24 12.86 15.66
N LEU A 298 7.61 11.62 15.98
CA LEU A 298 6.77 10.45 15.75
C LEU A 298 5.55 10.42 16.67
N ASP A 299 5.67 10.88 17.91
CA ASP A 299 4.55 10.93 18.85
C ASP A 299 3.53 11.99 18.42
N ALA A 300 3.97 13.14 17.93
CA ALA A 300 3.11 14.15 17.34
C ALA A 300 2.34 13.64 16.10
N GLU A 301 3.01 12.85 15.25
CA GLU A 301 2.38 12.21 14.09
C GLU A 301 1.37 11.12 14.48
N LEU A 302 1.75 10.26 15.45
CA LEU A 302 0.97 9.07 15.82
C LEU A 302 -0.17 9.37 16.79
N THR A 303 -0.10 10.44 17.58
CA THR A 303 -1.16 10.83 18.52
C THR A 303 -2.53 10.95 17.85
N PRO A 304 -2.74 11.77 16.81
CA PRO A 304 -4.05 11.88 16.16
C PRO A 304 -4.49 10.57 15.50
N ILE A 305 -3.54 9.72 15.06
CA ILE A 305 -3.82 8.40 14.51
C ILE A 305 -4.36 7.46 15.59
N ARG A 306 -3.71 7.41 16.75
CA ARG A 306 -4.11 6.61 17.91
C ARG A 306 -5.48 7.04 18.44
N GLU A 307 -5.74 8.35 18.52
CA GLU A 307 -7.02 8.90 18.95
C GLU A 307 -8.16 8.47 18.04
N ARG A 308 -8.03 8.67 16.72
CA ARG A 308 -9.03 8.19 15.74
C ARG A 308 -9.23 6.68 15.83
N ARG A 309 -8.14 5.93 15.89
CA ARG A 309 -8.18 4.46 16.01
C ARG A 309 -8.93 4.04 17.28
N ALA A 310 -8.68 4.70 18.41
CA ALA A 310 -9.36 4.42 19.67
C ALA A 310 -10.86 4.72 19.59
N THR A 311 -11.26 5.81 18.94
CA THR A 311 -12.68 6.14 18.70
C THR A 311 -13.38 5.04 17.89
N TYR A 312 -12.82 4.63 16.74
CA TYR A 312 -13.43 3.55 15.94
C TYR A 312 -13.41 2.19 16.65
N ALA A 313 -12.42 1.92 17.49
CA ALA A 313 -12.34 0.67 18.24
C ALA A 313 -13.43 0.53 19.32
N GLN A 314 -14.14 1.61 19.67
CA GLN A 314 -15.29 1.55 20.59
C GLN A 314 -16.50 0.85 19.99
N ASP A 315 -16.62 0.84 18.65
CA ASP A 315 -17.68 0.13 17.93
C ASP A 315 -17.09 -0.74 16.79
N PRO A 316 -16.55 -1.92 17.13
CA PRO A 316 -16.00 -2.85 16.13
C PRO A 316 -17.04 -3.31 15.11
N GLN A 317 -18.33 -3.34 15.50
CA GLN A 317 -19.40 -3.76 14.61
C GLN A 317 -19.61 -2.73 13.51
N ALA A 318 -19.63 -1.44 13.84
CA ALA A 318 -19.69 -0.37 12.84
C ALA A 318 -18.51 -0.42 11.86
N VAL A 319 -17.29 -0.71 12.33
CA VAL A 319 -16.11 -0.87 11.46
C VAL A 319 -16.31 -2.00 10.44
N MET A 320 -16.89 -3.13 10.88
CA MET A 320 -17.18 -4.25 9.98
C MET A 320 -18.39 -3.99 9.08
N ASP A 321 -19.37 -3.20 9.52
CA ASP A 321 -20.50 -2.75 8.71
C ASP A 321 -20.03 -1.83 7.58
N LEU A 322 -19.08 -0.93 7.86
CA LEU A 322 -18.41 -0.10 6.85
C LEU A 322 -17.72 -0.95 5.77
N LEU A 323 -16.96 -1.97 6.19
CA LEU A 323 -16.31 -2.89 5.26
C LEU A 323 -17.34 -3.66 4.42
N ARG A 324 -18.43 -4.14 5.03
CA ARG A 324 -19.51 -4.85 4.30
C ARG A 324 -20.22 -3.93 3.29
N GLY A 325 -20.53 -2.70 3.68
CA GLY A 325 -21.15 -1.72 2.78
C GLY A 325 -20.24 -1.36 1.60
N GLY A 326 -18.96 -1.10 1.86
CA GLY A 326 -17.99 -0.85 0.80
C GLY A 326 -17.75 -2.06 -0.10
N THR A 327 -17.76 -3.27 0.46
CA THR A 327 -17.67 -4.53 -0.30
C THR A 327 -18.84 -4.71 -1.25
N GLN A 328 -20.07 -4.40 -0.82
CA GLN A 328 -21.25 -4.46 -1.69
C GLN A 328 -21.12 -3.47 -2.87
N ARG A 329 -20.71 -2.22 -2.61
CA ARG A 329 -20.45 -1.24 -3.67
C ARG A 329 -19.34 -1.72 -4.62
N GLY A 330 -18.26 -2.27 -4.07
CA GLY A 330 -17.17 -2.80 -4.87
C GLY A 330 -17.61 -3.97 -5.76
N ARG A 331 -18.49 -4.83 -5.24
CA ARG A 331 -19.08 -5.94 -5.98
C ARG A 331 -19.93 -5.49 -7.16
N GLU A 332 -20.73 -4.45 -6.98
CA GLU A 332 -21.55 -3.88 -8.07
C GLU A 332 -20.68 -3.40 -9.24
N ILE A 333 -19.55 -2.75 -8.94
CA ILE A 333 -18.59 -2.31 -9.95
C ILE A 333 -17.94 -3.50 -10.64
N ALA A 334 -17.41 -4.46 -9.87
CA ALA A 334 -16.78 -5.65 -10.42
C ALA A 334 -17.73 -6.47 -11.30
N ALA A 335 -19.02 -6.54 -10.93
CA ALA A 335 -20.04 -7.21 -11.71
C ALA A 335 -20.32 -6.51 -13.06
N GLN A 336 -20.27 -5.18 -13.11
CA GLN A 336 -20.40 -4.42 -14.36
C GLN A 336 -19.24 -4.74 -15.31
N THR A 337 -18.01 -4.68 -14.82
CA THR A 337 -16.83 -5.03 -15.63
C THR A 337 -16.86 -6.49 -16.08
N LEU A 338 -17.22 -7.42 -15.18
CA LEU A 338 -17.30 -8.84 -15.54
C LEU A 338 -18.39 -9.10 -16.60
N ALA A 339 -19.50 -8.36 -16.57
CA ALA A 339 -20.54 -8.45 -17.60
C ALA A 339 -20.01 -8.02 -18.98
N GLN A 340 -19.24 -6.93 -19.04
CA GLN A 340 -18.58 -6.48 -20.28
C GLN A 340 -17.54 -7.49 -20.77
N VAL A 341 -16.74 -8.05 -19.85
CA VAL A 341 -15.77 -9.11 -20.17
C VAL A 341 -16.46 -10.34 -20.74
N ARG A 342 -17.54 -10.82 -20.12
CA ARG A 342 -18.30 -11.97 -20.61
C ARG A 342 -18.88 -11.72 -22.00
N ALA A 343 -19.44 -10.53 -22.24
CA ALA A 343 -19.98 -10.16 -23.55
C ALA A 343 -18.91 -10.09 -24.65
N ALA A 344 -17.65 -9.83 -24.30
CA ALA A 344 -16.54 -9.87 -25.25
C ALA A 344 -16.01 -11.31 -25.50
N LEU A 345 -16.21 -12.21 -24.55
CA LEU A 345 -15.71 -13.60 -24.61
C LEU A 345 -16.69 -14.60 -25.23
N PHE A 346 -18.00 -14.37 -25.08
CA PHE A 346 -19.08 -15.32 -25.41
C PHE A 346 -20.20 -14.64 -26.20
#